data_AF-A0A2N9MXR0-F1
#
_entry.id   AF-A0A2N9MXR0-F1
#
_cell.length_a   1.000
_cell.length_b   1.000
_cell.length_c   1.000
_cell.angle_alpha   90.00
_cell.angle_beta   90.00
_cell.angle_gamma   90.00
#
_symmetry.space_group_name_H-M   'P 1'
#
loop_
_entity.id
_entity.type
_entity.pdbx_description
1 polymer ?
#
loop_
_entity_poly.entity_id
_entity_poly.type
_entity_poly.pdbx_seq_one_letter_code
_entity_poly.pdbx_strand_id
1 'polypeptide(L)'
;MSRELPAKANLEHLKEQAKDLLRELQQGDAAAIERVRSHVSFSAPASVKLADAQHAIARDYGFSSWPKLKEHVDSLARALTPAEMLSGAVCASDAGKTARVLESYPELKAQIDEPMANYGDSGMQALLAAVQRSDRKTIDMLLRAGADIHARSRWWSGGIGVLDECAPEMAAFLMERGAAPDAHAAARLGMIERLQQLVTADAGLVSARGAHGQTPLNFASTVEIAQCLVEHGADIDARDLQHESTPAQHMLRVVQARHYPRDRRDVAQYLVTRLPYRHPHGGRIGRPGPGAQAPRGGP
;
A
#
# COMPACT_ATOMS: atom_id res chain seq x y z
N MET A 1 -42.21 17.77 1.71
CA MET A 1 -41.28 17.05 0.81
C MET A 1 -40.15 16.52 1.68
N SER A 2 -40.04 15.21 1.83
CA SER A 2 -39.00 14.62 2.67
C SER A 2 -37.65 14.70 1.95
N ARG A 3 -36.63 15.23 2.62
CA ARG A 3 -35.24 15.21 2.14
C ARG A 3 -34.67 13.82 2.33
N GLU A 4 -33.82 13.39 1.41
CA GLU A 4 -33.06 12.15 1.57
C GLU A 4 -31.84 12.39 2.47
N LEU A 5 -31.61 11.45 3.39
CA LEU A 5 -30.43 11.47 4.26
C LEU A 5 -29.19 11.06 3.44
N PRO A 6 -28.05 11.78 3.53
CA PRO A 6 -26.83 11.38 2.81
C PRO A 6 -26.31 10.02 3.25
N ALA A 7 -25.70 9.25 2.33
CA ALA A 7 -25.13 7.92 2.60
C ALA A 7 -24.04 7.92 3.69
N LYS A 8 -23.36 9.06 3.90
CA LYS A 8 -22.40 9.31 4.99
C LYS A 8 -22.95 10.34 5.99
N ALA A 9 -24.16 10.14 6.48
CA ALA A 9 -24.77 11.04 7.45
C ALA A 9 -23.90 11.15 8.71
N ASN A 10 -23.62 12.39 9.14
CA ASN A 10 -22.83 12.68 10.33
C ASN A 10 -23.70 13.37 11.38
N LEU A 11 -23.79 12.76 12.58
CA LEU A 11 -24.63 13.26 13.65
C LEU A 11 -24.22 14.66 14.13
N GLU A 12 -22.92 14.97 14.17
CA GLU A 12 -22.45 16.31 14.56
C GLU A 12 -22.87 17.37 13.53
N HIS A 13 -22.78 17.04 12.23
CA HIS A 13 -23.26 17.94 11.19
C HIS A 13 -24.77 18.20 11.30
N LEU A 14 -25.57 17.17 11.59
CA LEU A 14 -27.01 17.31 11.81
C LEU A 14 -27.34 18.14 13.06
N LYS A 15 -26.51 18.05 14.12
CA LYS A 15 -26.64 18.91 15.31
C LYS A 15 -26.34 20.37 15.00
N GLU A 16 -25.32 20.65 14.20
CA GLU A 16 -25.02 22.02 13.76
C GLU A 16 -26.16 22.58 12.89
N GLN A 17 -26.70 21.80 11.94
CA GLN A 17 -27.88 22.21 11.18
C GLN A 17 -29.08 22.58 12.09
N ALA A 18 -29.29 21.87 13.20
CA ALA A 18 -30.36 22.20 14.14
C ALA A 18 -30.13 23.52 14.87
N LYS A 19 -28.88 23.83 15.21
CA LYS A 19 -28.50 25.10 15.84
C LYS A 19 -28.63 26.27 14.86
N ASP A 20 -28.22 26.07 13.62
CA ASP A 20 -28.34 27.08 12.56
C ASP A 20 -29.81 27.39 12.27
N LEU A 21 -30.64 26.35 12.11
CA LEU A 21 -32.09 26.50 11.92
C LEU A 21 -32.75 27.27 13.07
N LEU A 22 -32.35 26.99 14.32
CA LEU A 22 -32.84 27.73 15.48
C LEU A 22 -32.42 29.20 15.44
N ARG A 23 -31.17 29.48 15.07
CA ARG A 23 -30.63 30.84 14.96
C ARG A 23 -31.35 31.65 13.88
N GLU A 24 -31.54 31.07 12.69
CA GLU A 24 -32.26 31.70 11.57
C GLU A 24 -33.71 32.01 11.95
N LEU A 25 -34.38 31.06 12.61
CA LEU A 25 -35.75 31.23 13.10
C LEU A 25 -35.83 32.36 14.14
N GLN A 26 -34.87 32.47 15.06
CA GLN A 26 -34.81 33.56 16.05
C GLN A 26 -34.52 34.93 15.42
N GLN A 27 -33.81 34.96 14.28
CA GLN A 27 -33.56 36.18 13.50
C GLN A 27 -34.74 36.59 12.63
N GLY A 28 -35.82 35.81 12.60
CA GLY A 28 -37.03 36.13 11.85
C GLY A 28 -36.99 35.69 10.38
N ASP A 29 -36.09 34.76 10.01
CA ASP A 29 -36.06 34.22 8.66
C ASP A 29 -37.37 33.50 8.32
N ALA A 30 -38.05 33.96 7.26
CA ALA A 30 -39.38 33.47 6.90
C ALA A 30 -39.36 32.00 6.46
N ALA A 31 -38.29 31.54 5.84
CA ALA A 31 -38.16 30.16 5.38
C ALA A 31 -37.90 29.21 6.56
N ALA A 32 -37.06 29.61 7.52
CA ALA A 32 -36.82 28.87 8.75
C ALA A 32 -38.08 28.75 9.62
N ILE A 33 -38.86 29.84 9.74
CA ILE A 33 -40.13 29.84 10.47
C ILE A 33 -41.12 28.86 9.85
N GLU A 34 -41.29 28.90 8.52
CA GLU A 34 -42.24 28.01 7.82
C GLU A 34 -41.82 26.54 7.92
N ARG A 35 -40.52 26.27 7.78
CA ARG A 35 -39.94 24.94 7.91
C ARG A 35 -40.21 24.31 9.28
N VAL A 36 -40.02 25.07 10.35
CA VAL A 36 -40.31 24.56 11.71
C VAL A 36 -41.81 24.46 11.96
N ARG A 37 -42.63 25.42 11.49
CA ARG A 37 -44.11 25.38 11.64
C ARG A 37 -44.75 24.18 10.95
N SER A 38 -44.15 23.71 9.85
CA SER A 38 -44.61 22.51 9.15
C SER A 38 -44.57 21.24 10.03
N HIS A 39 -43.82 21.26 11.12
CA HIS A 39 -43.57 20.07 11.95
C HIS A 39 -43.78 20.29 13.45
N VAL A 40 -43.72 21.53 13.93
CA VAL A 40 -43.84 21.90 15.34
C VAL A 40 -44.75 23.11 15.48
N SER A 41 -45.74 23.01 16.38
CA SER A 41 -46.61 24.14 16.72
C SER A 41 -45.93 25.03 17.76
N PHE A 42 -45.84 26.34 17.50
CA PHE A 42 -45.28 27.32 18.44
C PHE A 42 -45.95 28.69 18.28
N SER A 43 -46.04 29.45 19.38
CA SER A 43 -46.72 30.75 19.41
C SER A 43 -45.86 31.91 18.91
N ALA A 44 -44.55 31.88 19.18
CA ALA A 44 -43.60 32.90 18.73
C ALA A 44 -42.24 32.26 18.37
N PRO A 45 -41.49 32.80 17.41
CA PRO A 45 -40.17 32.25 17.07
C PRO A 45 -39.22 32.14 18.28
N ALA A 46 -39.30 33.11 19.20
CA ALA A 46 -38.51 33.11 20.44
C ALA A 46 -38.85 31.96 21.42
N SER A 47 -40.00 31.30 21.30
CA SER A 47 -40.39 30.19 22.19
C SER A 47 -39.85 28.82 21.74
N VAL A 48 -39.30 28.73 20.52
CA VAL A 48 -38.78 27.48 19.94
C VAL A 48 -37.46 27.12 20.62
N LYS A 49 -37.32 25.86 21.04
CA LYS A 49 -36.11 25.33 21.66
C LYS A 49 -35.29 24.50 20.66
N LEU A 50 -34.04 24.20 21.00
CA LEU A 50 -33.19 23.32 20.19
C LEU A 50 -33.83 21.95 19.91
N ALA A 51 -34.59 21.40 20.87
CA ALA A 51 -35.29 20.13 20.70
C ALA A 51 -36.37 20.21 19.60
N ASP A 52 -37.02 21.35 19.43
CA ASP A 52 -38.02 21.58 18.39
C ASP A 52 -37.35 21.67 17.01
N ALA A 53 -36.21 22.38 16.91
CA ALA A 53 -35.41 22.44 15.70
C ALA A 53 -34.86 21.05 15.30
N GLN A 54 -34.40 20.26 16.27
CA GLN A 54 -34.01 18.87 16.07
C GLN A 54 -35.21 18.00 15.60
N HIS A 55 -36.41 18.22 16.14
CA HIS A 55 -37.60 17.50 15.71
C HIS A 55 -37.99 17.84 14.26
N ALA A 56 -37.94 19.12 13.90
CA ALA A 56 -38.20 19.57 12.53
C ALA A 56 -37.20 18.93 11.54
N ILE A 57 -35.90 18.90 11.87
CA ILE A 57 -34.90 18.21 11.05
C ILE A 57 -35.18 16.70 10.94
N ALA A 58 -35.54 16.04 12.03
CA ALA A 58 -35.89 14.62 11.98
C ALA A 58 -37.06 14.36 11.02
N ARG A 59 -38.09 15.21 11.07
CA ARG A 59 -39.27 15.12 10.21
C ARG A 59 -38.96 15.42 8.75
N ASP A 60 -38.08 16.37 8.46
CA ASP A 60 -37.59 16.65 7.11
C ASP A 60 -36.97 15.41 6.47
N TYR A 61 -36.19 14.63 7.23
CA TYR A 61 -35.58 13.38 6.75
C TYR A 61 -36.51 12.15 6.88
N GLY A 62 -37.78 12.34 7.22
CA GLY A 62 -38.77 11.26 7.31
C GLY A 62 -38.78 10.47 8.63
N PHE A 63 -38.03 10.90 9.64
CA PHE A 63 -37.99 10.25 10.95
C PHE A 63 -39.02 10.86 11.90
N SER A 64 -39.67 10.02 12.72
CA SER A 64 -40.72 10.50 13.62
C SER A 64 -40.20 11.27 14.85
N SER A 65 -38.91 11.19 15.15
CA SER A 65 -38.27 11.88 16.26
C SER A 65 -36.74 11.91 16.10
N TRP A 66 -36.10 12.86 16.79
CA TRP A 66 -34.64 12.98 16.80
C TRP A 66 -33.91 11.73 17.32
N PRO A 67 -34.36 11.05 18.40
CA PRO A 67 -33.76 9.78 18.81
C PRO A 67 -33.76 8.69 17.73
N LYS A 68 -34.83 8.58 16.93
CA LYS A 68 -34.89 7.59 15.83
C LYS A 68 -33.95 7.96 14.68
N LEU A 69 -33.84 9.24 14.35
CA LEU A 69 -32.85 9.71 13.38
C LEU A 69 -31.43 9.40 13.89
N LYS A 70 -31.13 9.70 15.15
CA LYS A 70 -29.84 9.41 15.76
C LYS A 70 -29.53 7.92 15.73
N GLU A 71 -30.46 7.08 16.16
CA GLU A 71 -30.30 5.62 16.16
C GLU A 71 -30.03 5.08 14.76
N HIS A 72 -30.69 5.63 13.74
CA HIS A 72 -30.44 5.29 12.34
C HIS A 72 -29.06 5.75 11.87
N VAL A 73 -28.63 6.98 12.19
CA VAL A 73 -27.29 7.47 11.85
C VAL A 73 -26.21 6.64 12.57
N ASP A 74 -26.42 6.32 13.84
CA ASP A 74 -25.52 5.48 14.63
C ASP A 74 -25.48 4.04 14.07
N SER A 75 -26.59 3.51 13.54
CA SER A 75 -26.62 2.18 12.91
C SER A 75 -25.93 2.18 11.55
N LEU A 76 -26.08 3.24 10.75
CA LEU A 76 -25.30 3.45 9.52
C LEU A 76 -23.80 3.55 9.81
N ALA A 77 -23.42 4.26 10.88
CA ALA A 77 -22.03 4.36 11.31
C ALA A 77 -21.45 3.02 11.81
N ARG A 78 -22.31 2.08 12.23
CA ARG A 78 -21.90 0.71 12.63
C ARG A 78 -21.90 -0.28 11.48
N ALA A 79 -22.60 0.01 10.38
CA ALA A 79 -22.62 -0.84 9.22
C ALA A 79 -21.32 -0.68 8.44
N LEU A 80 -20.58 -1.77 8.26
CA LEU A 80 -19.42 -1.79 7.38
C LEU A 80 -19.87 -1.45 5.96
N THR A 81 -19.15 -0.54 5.30
CA THR A 81 -19.30 -0.31 3.87
C THR A 81 -18.90 -1.57 3.07
N PRO A 82 -19.38 -1.76 1.84
CA PRO A 82 -18.97 -2.90 1.01
C PRO A 82 -17.45 -3.06 0.87
N ALA A 83 -16.71 -1.94 0.76
CA ALA A 83 -15.26 -1.93 0.70
C ALA A 83 -14.60 -2.40 2.01
N GLU A 84 -15.15 -2.03 3.17
CA GLU A 84 -14.69 -2.52 4.48
C GLU A 84 -15.05 -3.99 4.68
N MET A 85 -16.21 -4.45 4.20
CA MET A 85 -16.58 -5.86 4.19
C MET A 85 -15.61 -6.70 3.36
N LEU A 86 -15.24 -6.21 2.18
CA LEU A 86 -14.25 -6.85 1.31
C LEU A 86 -12.88 -6.90 2.00
N SER A 87 -12.43 -5.76 2.53
CA SER A 87 -11.17 -5.65 3.26
C SER A 87 -11.12 -6.64 4.44
N GLY A 88 -12.20 -6.73 5.21
CA GLY A 88 -12.33 -7.66 6.33
C GLY A 88 -12.31 -9.13 5.89
N ALA A 89 -12.96 -9.47 4.78
CA ALA A 89 -12.95 -10.84 4.23
C ALA A 89 -11.56 -11.27 3.76
N VAL A 90 -10.85 -10.40 3.04
CA VAL A 90 -9.47 -10.64 2.59
C VAL A 90 -8.52 -10.76 3.78
N CYS A 91 -8.66 -9.88 4.78
CA CYS A 91 -7.82 -9.92 5.98
C CYS A 91 -8.02 -11.18 6.82
N ALA A 92 -9.22 -11.76 6.78
CA ALA A 92 -9.58 -13.01 7.43
C ALA A 92 -9.22 -14.25 6.59
N SER A 93 -8.62 -14.09 5.40
CA SER A 93 -8.31 -15.18 4.47
C SER A 93 -9.56 -16.02 4.09
N ASP A 94 -10.73 -15.36 4.01
CA ASP A 94 -12.00 -16.00 3.70
C ASP A 94 -12.35 -15.78 2.22
N ALA A 95 -11.83 -16.66 1.37
CA ALA A 95 -12.10 -16.62 -0.07
C ALA A 95 -13.60 -16.71 -0.41
N GLY A 96 -14.39 -17.45 0.39
CA GLY A 96 -15.82 -17.61 0.17
C GLY A 96 -16.60 -16.34 0.48
N LYS A 97 -16.30 -15.68 1.60
CA LYS A 97 -16.87 -14.37 1.93
C LYS A 97 -16.40 -13.30 0.95
N THR A 98 -15.14 -13.34 0.53
CA THR A 98 -14.60 -12.37 -0.43
C THR A 98 -15.32 -12.51 -1.78
N ALA A 99 -15.56 -13.73 -2.26
CA ALA A 99 -16.38 -13.98 -3.45
C ALA A 99 -17.82 -13.45 -3.30
N ARG A 100 -18.50 -13.78 -2.19
CA ARG A 100 -19.88 -13.32 -1.93
C ARG A 100 -19.99 -11.80 -1.91
N VAL A 101 -19.00 -11.10 -1.34
CA VAL A 101 -18.98 -9.63 -1.31
C VAL A 101 -18.83 -9.08 -2.73
N LEU A 102 -17.90 -9.61 -3.54
CA LEU A 102 -17.71 -9.15 -4.92
C LEU A 102 -18.88 -9.51 -5.85
N GLU A 103 -19.61 -10.59 -5.57
CA GLU A 103 -20.85 -10.95 -6.26
C GLU A 103 -22.00 -10.00 -5.89
N SER A 104 -22.10 -9.63 -4.62
CA SER A 104 -23.17 -8.74 -4.11
C SER A 104 -22.96 -7.27 -4.49
N TYR A 105 -21.71 -6.87 -4.72
CA TYR A 105 -21.29 -5.49 -5.01
C TYR A 105 -20.35 -5.45 -6.23
N PRO A 106 -20.89 -5.59 -7.46
CA PRO A 106 -20.08 -5.64 -8.69
C PRO A 106 -19.21 -4.40 -8.92
N GLU A 107 -19.60 -3.23 -8.40
CA GLU A 107 -18.82 -2.00 -8.46
C GLU A 107 -17.44 -2.12 -7.79
N LEU A 108 -17.29 -3.03 -6.83
CA LEU A 108 -16.00 -3.31 -6.20
C LEU A 108 -15.02 -4.00 -7.15
N LYS A 109 -15.51 -4.73 -8.17
CA LYS A 109 -14.63 -5.35 -9.18
C LYS A 109 -13.94 -4.29 -10.04
N ALA A 110 -14.63 -3.20 -10.35
CA ALA A 110 -14.04 -2.08 -11.09
C ALA A 110 -12.98 -1.31 -10.28
N GLN A 111 -12.97 -1.48 -8.96
CA GLN A 111 -12.03 -0.86 -8.02
C GLN A 111 -11.16 -1.90 -7.31
N ILE A 112 -11.03 -3.11 -7.87
CA ILE A 112 -10.37 -4.23 -7.18
C ILE A 112 -8.88 -3.99 -6.93
N ASP A 113 -8.27 -3.16 -7.77
CA ASP A 113 -6.88 -2.70 -7.67
C ASP A 113 -6.76 -1.35 -6.94
N GLU A 114 -7.84 -0.79 -6.42
CA GLU A 114 -7.74 0.36 -5.53
C GLU A 114 -7.28 -0.08 -4.13
N PRO A 115 -6.58 0.80 -3.38
CA PRO A 115 -6.21 0.52 -2.01
C PRO A 115 -7.41 0.11 -1.14
N MET A 116 -7.21 -0.90 -0.30
CA MET A 116 -8.24 -1.31 0.65
C MET A 116 -8.52 -0.23 1.70
N ALA A 117 -9.80 -0.06 2.04
CA ALA A 117 -10.28 1.00 2.95
C ALA A 117 -9.60 1.01 4.33
N ASN A 118 -9.22 -0.17 4.85
CA ASN A 118 -8.66 -0.30 6.21
C ASN A 118 -7.13 -0.27 6.27
N TYR A 119 -6.43 -0.04 5.15
CA TYR A 119 -4.96 -0.09 5.09
C TYR A 119 -4.28 1.29 5.11
N GLY A 120 -5.02 2.37 5.38
CA GLY A 120 -4.47 3.72 5.55
C GLY A 120 -3.64 4.18 4.34
N ASP A 121 -2.65 5.03 4.58
CA ASP A 121 -1.79 5.61 3.54
C ASP A 121 -0.84 4.60 2.87
N SER A 122 -0.84 3.33 3.29
CA SER A 122 0.05 2.29 2.73
C SER A 122 -0.29 1.93 1.29
N GLY A 123 -1.51 2.25 0.83
CA GLY A 123 -1.93 1.96 -0.55
C GLY A 123 -2.05 0.47 -0.85
N MET A 124 -2.21 -0.39 0.17
CA MET A 124 -2.22 -1.84 0.01
C MET A 124 -3.52 -2.34 -0.63
N GLN A 125 -3.36 -3.04 -1.75
CA GLN A 125 -4.45 -3.64 -2.52
C GLN A 125 -4.84 -5.03 -1.97
N ALA A 126 -6.05 -5.48 -2.30
CA ALA A 126 -6.57 -6.77 -1.84
C ALA A 126 -5.66 -7.94 -2.23
N LEU A 127 -5.16 -7.97 -3.47
CA LEU A 127 -4.29 -9.03 -3.96
C LEU A 127 -2.97 -9.10 -3.16
N LEU A 128 -2.32 -7.96 -2.94
CA LEU A 128 -1.08 -7.89 -2.16
C LEU A 128 -1.28 -8.36 -0.71
N ALA A 129 -2.41 -8.01 -0.09
CA ALA A 129 -2.73 -8.47 1.26
C ALA A 129 -2.97 -9.98 1.35
N ALA A 130 -3.57 -10.59 0.32
CA ALA A 130 -3.73 -12.03 0.22
C ALA A 130 -2.38 -12.75 0.01
N VAL A 131 -1.51 -12.19 -0.85
CA VAL A 131 -0.14 -12.66 -1.07
C VAL A 131 0.68 -12.64 0.21
N GLN A 132 0.62 -11.54 0.96
CA GLN A 132 1.32 -11.42 2.24
C GLN A 132 0.91 -12.49 3.27
N ARG A 133 -0.33 -12.99 3.19
CA ARG A 133 -0.88 -14.05 4.04
C ARG A 133 -0.69 -15.45 3.45
N SER A 134 -0.08 -15.56 2.27
CA SER A 134 0.05 -16.82 1.53
C SER A 134 -1.29 -17.53 1.28
N ASP A 135 -2.38 -16.78 1.18
CA ASP A 135 -3.72 -17.34 0.96
C ASP A 135 -3.99 -17.58 -0.54
N ARG A 136 -3.58 -18.77 -1.00
CA ARG A 136 -3.78 -19.20 -2.39
C ARG A 136 -5.24 -19.13 -2.86
N LYS A 137 -6.20 -19.43 -1.97
CA LYS A 137 -7.63 -19.46 -2.34
C LYS A 137 -8.15 -18.06 -2.59
N THR A 138 -7.82 -17.11 -1.72
CA THR A 138 -8.23 -15.71 -1.90
C THR A 138 -7.49 -15.07 -3.07
N ILE A 139 -6.21 -15.41 -3.30
CA ILE A 139 -5.47 -14.97 -4.50
C ILE A 139 -6.18 -15.43 -5.77
N ASP A 140 -6.50 -16.72 -5.90
CA ASP A 140 -7.22 -17.26 -7.06
C ASP A 140 -8.56 -16.57 -7.28
N MET A 141 -9.29 -16.31 -6.20
CA MET A 141 -10.58 -15.64 -6.28
C MET A 141 -10.41 -14.19 -6.78
N LEU A 142 -9.47 -13.43 -6.22
CA LEU A 142 -9.23 -12.03 -6.62
C LEU A 142 -8.78 -11.93 -8.08
N LEU A 143 -7.92 -12.84 -8.54
CA LEU A 143 -7.49 -12.89 -9.95
C LEU A 143 -8.67 -13.23 -10.88
N ARG A 144 -9.54 -14.17 -10.50
CA ARG A 144 -10.79 -14.44 -11.26
C ARG A 144 -11.75 -13.25 -11.27
N ALA A 145 -11.72 -12.43 -10.23
CA ALA A 145 -12.49 -11.21 -10.15
C ALA A 145 -11.87 -10.04 -10.94
N GLY A 146 -10.69 -10.23 -11.54
CA GLY A 146 -10.03 -9.27 -12.43
C GLY A 146 -8.91 -8.46 -11.79
N ALA A 147 -8.44 -8.82 -10.58
CA ALA A 147 -7.29 -8.15 -9.98
C ALA A 147 -6.04 -8.27 -10.87
N ASP A 148 -5.34 -7.16 -11.07
CA ASP A 148 -4.11 -7.12 -11.86
C ASP A 148 -2.93 -7.69 -11.04
N ILE A 149 -2.37 -8.80 -11.54
CA ILE A 149 -1.22 -9.46 -10.92
C ILE A 149 0.07 -8.63 -10.99
N HIS A 150 0.13 -7.65 -11.90
CA HIS A 150 1.26 -6.75 -12.07
C HIS A 150 1.08 -5.41 -11.35
N ALA A 151 -0.07 -5.18 -10.72
CA ALA A 151 -0.30 -3.96 -9.97
C ALA A 151 0.70 -3.82 -8.82
N ARG A 152 1.18 -2.59 -8.63
CA ARG A 152 2.07 -2.21 -7.54
C ARG A 152 1.32 -1.31 -6.57
N SER A 153 1.60 -1.46 -5.28
CA SER A 153 1.04 -0.55 -4.27
C SER A 153 1.43 0.91 -4.56
N ARG A 154 0.61 1.85 -4.07
CA ARG A 154 0.86 3.30 -4.19
C ARG A 154 1.88 3.83 -3.19
N TRP A 155 2.73 2.94 -2.65
CA TRP A 155 3.76 3.32 -1.68
C TRP A 155 4.81 4.21 -2.35
N TRP A 156 5.09 5.36 -1.73
CA TRP A 156 5.93 6.42 -2.31
C TRP A 156 7.34 5.97 -2.71
N SER A 157 7.86 4.91 -2.07
CA SER A 157 9.19 4.37 -2.30
C SER A 157 9.17 3.17 -3.26
N GLY A 158 8.69 3.39 -4.49
CA GLY A 158 8.76 2.41 -5.60
C GLY A 158 7.64 1.36 -5.67
N GLY A 159 6.64 1.43 -4.79
CA GLY A 159 5.53 0.46 -4.73
C GLY A 159 5.97 -0.97 -4.40
N ILE A 160 5.03 -1.83 -4.05
CA ILE A 160 5.27 -3.26 -3.77
C ILE A 160 4.40 -4.08 -4.70
N GLY A 161 5.01 -4.99 -5.48
CA GLY A 161 4.34 -5.96 -6.33
C GLY A 161 4.22 -7.34 -5.67
N VAL A 162 3.49 -8.25 -6.32
CA VAL A 162 3.19 -9.58 -5.77
C VAL A 162 4.43 -10.46 -5.54
N LEU A 163 5.54 -10.22 -6.24
CA LEU A 163 6.79 -10.98 -6.10
C LEU A 163 7.84 -10.29 -5.22
N ASP A 164 7.61 -9.07 -4.72
CA ASP A 164 8.63 -8.33 -3.98
C ASP A 164 8.84 -8.88 -2.57
N GLU A 165 7.75 -9.23 -1.89
CA GLU A 165 7.74 -9.64 -0.47
C GLU A 165 6.97 -10.96 -0.23
N CYS A 166 6.68 -11.73 -1.28
CA CYS A 166 6.02 -13.02 -1.11
C CYS A 166 6.96 -14.03 -0.42
N ALA A 167 6.35 -14.98 0.30
CA ALA A 167 7.05 -16.17 0.76
C ALA A 167 7.71 -16.88 -0.44
N PRO A 168 8.94 -17.42 -0.32
CA PRO A 168 9.62 -18.09 -1.42
C PRO A 168 8.77 -19.19 -2.10
N GLU A 169 8.03 -19.97 -1.32
CA GLU A 169 7.16 -21.06 -1.77
C GLU A 169 5.89 -20.56 -2.50
N MET A 170 5.60 -19.26 -2.42
CA MET A 170 4.50 -18.62 -3.12
C MET A 170 4.90 -18.10 -4.50
N ALA A 171 6.19 -17.86 -4.74
CA ALA A 171 6.64 -17.27 -6.00
C ALA A 171 6.25 -18.12 -7.21
N ALA A 172 6.47 -19.43 -7.16
CA ALA A 172 6.08 -20.35 -8.24
C ALA A 172 4.57 -20.29 -8.53
N PHE A 173 3.74 -20.32 -7.48
CA PHE A 173 2.29 -20.22 -7.60
C PHE A 173 1.83 -18.92 -8.27
N LEU A 174 2.49 -17.80 -7.98
CA LEU A 174 2.18 -16.50 -8.58
C LEU A 174 2.66 -16.42 -10.04
N MET A 175 3.83 -16.98 -10.36
CA MET A 175 4.35 -17.02 -11.72
C MET A 175 3.49 -17.90 -12.64
N GLU A 176 2.96 -19.01 -12.14
CA GLU A 176 1.96 -19.84 -12.85
C GLU A 176 0.68 -19.07 -13.21
N ARG A 177 0.40 -17.95 -12.51
CA ARG A 177 -0.72 -17.04 -12.75
C ARG A 177 -0.35 -15.83 -13.59
N GLY A 178 0.87 -15.79 -14.12
CA GLY A 178 1.35 -14.73 -14.99
C GLY A 178 2.21 -13.67 -14.30
N ALA A 179 2.50 -13.79 -13.00
CA ALA A 179 3.43 -12.85 -12.36
C ALA A 179 4.81 -12.97 -13.04
N ALA A 180 5.31 -11.85 -13.57
CA ALA A 180 6.59 -11.81 -14.25
C ALA A 180 7.66 -11.29 -13.28
N PRO A 181 8.72 -12.07 -12.98
CA PRO A 181 9.82 -11.59 -12.14
C PRO A 181 10.62 -10.51 -12.89
N ASP A 182 10.77 -9.36 -12.23
CA ASP A 182 11.71 -8.31 -12.59
C ASP A 182 13.11 -8.58 -12.00
N ALA A 183 14.05 -7.64 -12.17
CA ALA A 183 15.42 -7.81 -11.69
C ALA A 183 15.50 -7.93 -10.16
N HIS A 184 14.65 -7.22 -9.42
CA HIS A 184 14.62 -7.25 -7.96
C HIS A 184 14.09 -8.59 -7.45
N ALA A 185 12.95 -9.03 -7.99
CA ALA A 185 12.36 -10.32 -7.66
C ALA A 185 13.29 -11.49 -8.05
N ALA A 186 13.91 -11.45 -9.24
CA ALA A 186 14.86 -12.46 -9.67
C ALA A 186 16.10 -12.53 -8.75
N ALA A 187 16.64 -11.38 -8.34
CA ALA A 187 17.74 -11.32 -7.39
C ALA A 187 17.37 -11.89 -6.00
N ARG A 188 16.18 -11.56 -5.51
CA ARG A 188 15.66 -12.07 -4.23
C ARG A 188 15.42 -13.56 -4.25
N LEU A 189 14.77 -14.05 -5.30
CA LEU A 189 14.35 -15.45 -5.44
C LEU A 189 15.48 -16.37 -5.92
N GLY A 190 16.66 -15.83 -6.23
CA GLY A 190 17.82 -16.61 -6.67
C GLY A 190 17.70 -17.13 -8.10
N MET A 191 16.93 -16.46 -8.95
CA MET A 191 16.69 -16.85 -10.35
C MET A 191 17.81 -16.31 -11.23
N ILE A 192 19.00 -16.92 -11.15
CA ILE A 192 20.22 -16.41 -11.79
C ILE A 192 20.07 -16.29 -13.32
N GLU A 193 19.50 -17.29 -13.98
CA GLU A 193 19.33 -17.28 -15.44
C GLU A 193 18.38 -16.17 -15.88
N ARG A 194 17.27 -15.99 -15.14
CA ARG A 194 16.31 -14.93 -15.42
C ARG A 194 16.92 -13.55 -15.18
N LEU A 195 17.68 -13.40 -14.10
CA LEU A 195 18.37 -12.15 -13.80
C LEU A 195 19.36 -11.80 -14.90
N GLN A 196 20.20 -12.75 -15.32
CA GLN A 196 21.15 -12.58 -16.42
C GLN A 196 20.47 -12.15 -17.71
N GLN A 197 19.36 -12.80 -18.09
CA GLN A 197 18.57 -12.41 -19.26
C GLN A 197 18.10 -10.96 -19.17
N LEU A 198 17.56 -10.54 -18.02
CA LEU A 198 17.06 -9.19 -17.81
C LEU A 198 18.19 -8.15 -17.91
N VAL A 199 19.28 -8.32 -17.18
CA VAL A 199 20.38 -7.33 -17.15
C VAL A 199 21.21 -7.32 -18.44
N THR A 200 21.19 -8.40 -19.20
CA THR A 200 21.78 -8.43 -20.56
C THR A 200 20.92 -7.66 -21.55
N ALA A 201 19.58 -7.77 -21.44
CA ALA A 201 18.66 -7.04 -22.30
C ALA A 201 18.65 -5.53 -21.99
N ASP A 202 18.76 -5.18 -20.71
CA ASP A 202 18.87 -3.79 -20.27
C ASP A 202 19.81 -3.69 -19.05
N ALA A 203 21.04 -3.22 -19.31
CA ALA A 203 22.04 -3.01 -18.28
C ALA A 203 21.63 -1.95 -17.25
N GLY A 204 20.71 -1.03 -17.58
CA GLY A 204 20.21 -0.02 -16.65
C GLY A 204 19.45 -0.61 -15.45
N LEU A 205 18.90 -1.83 -15.60
CA LEU A 205 18.13 -2.51 -14.56
C LEU A 205 18.91 -2.75 -13.27
N VAL A 206 20.24 -2.87 -13.33
CA VAL A 206 21.08 -3.03 -12.13
C VAL A 206 21.03 -1.82 -11.19
N SER A 207 20.60 -0.67 -11.70
CA SER A 207 20.44 0.59 -10.95
C SER A 207 18.98 0.96 -10.67
N ALA A 208 18.02 0.18 -11.20
CA ALA A 208 16.61 0.46 -11.08
C ALA A 208 16.16 0.45 -9.61
N ARG A 209 15.25 1.37 -9.27
CA ARG A 209 14.73 1.54 -7.91
C ARG A 209 13.38 0.86 -7.78
N GLY A 210 13.35 -0.25 -7.05
CA GLY A 210 12.15 -1.04 -6.77
C GLY A 210 11.52 -0.68 -5.43
N ALA A 211 10.89 -1.67 -4.79
CA ALA A 211 10.34 -1.53 -3.44
C ALA A 211 11.37 -0.96 -2.45
N HIS A 212 10.93 -0.02 -1.61
CA HIS A 212 11.75 0.69 -0.62
C HIS A 212 12.90 1.53 -1.23
N GLY A 213 12.84 1.81 -2.55
CA GLY A 213 13.89 2.53 -3.27
C GLY A 213 15.19 1.75 -3.36
N GLN A 214 15.13 0.43 -3.25
CA GLN A 214 16.27 -0.47 -3.29
C GLN A 214 16.65 -0.84 -4.74
N THR A 215 17.93 -1.11 -4.97
CA THR A 215 18.44 -1.70 -6.23
C THR A 215 18.33 -3.23 -6.19
N PRO A 216 18.42 -3.94 -7.33
CA PRO A 216 18.45 -5.41 -7.31
C PRO A 216 19.55 -5.98 -6.41
N LEU A 217 20.69 -5.28 -6.28
CA LEU A 217 21.81 -5.73 -5.44
C LEU A 217 21.45 -5.76 -3.95
N ASN A 218 20.54 -4.91 -3.47
CA ASN A 218 20.03 -4.96 -2.10
C ASN A 218 19.24 -6.25 -1.82
N PHE A 219 18.68 -6.87 -2.86
CA PHE A 219 17.87 -8.08 -2.78
C PHE A 219 18.66 -9.37 -3.03
N ALA A 220 19.93 -9.30 -3.45
CA ALA A 220 20.73 -10.49 -3.77
C ALA A 220 20.66 -11.55 -2.66
N SER A 221 20.21 -12.75 -3.01
CA SER A 221 20.06 -13.88 -2.07
C SER A 221 21.28 -14.80 -2.04
N THR A 222 22.15 -14.72 -3.05
CA THR A 222 23.37 -15.51 -3.17
C THR A 222 24.55 -14.65 -3.62
N VAL A 223 25.77 -15.14 -3.36
CA VAL A 223 27.02 -14.52 -3.84
C VAL A 223 27.02 -14.49 -5.37
N GLU A 224 26.53 -15.54 -6.02
CA GLU A 224 26.44 -15.63 -7.48
C GLU A 224 25.54 -14.53 -8.07
N ILE A 225 24.36 -14.29 -7.48
CA ILE A 225 23.47 -13.20 -7.87
C ILE A 225 24.15 -11.84 -7.67
N ALA A 226 24.80 -11.63 -6.52
CA ALA A 226 25.52 -10.40 -6.24
C ALA A 226 26.69 -10.18 -7.21
N GLN A 227 27.38 -11.26 -7.59
CA GLN A 227 28.45 -11.23 -8.57
C GLN A 227 27.96 -10.85 -9.96
N CYS A 228 26.91 -11.50 -10.43
CA CYS A 228 26.28 -11.17 -11.70
C CYS A 228 25.92 -9.67 -11.76
N LEU A 229 25.28 -9.13 -10.72
CA LEU A 229 24.90 -7.72 -10.68
C LEU A 229 26.10 -6.77 -10.69
N VAL A 230 27.14 -7.06 -9.90
CA VAL A 230 28.37 -6.24 -9.86
C VAL A 230 29.12 -6.27 -11.19
N GLU A 231 29.19 -7.43 -11.84
CA GLU A 231 29.82 -7.57 -13.17
C GLU A 231 29.07 -6.78 -14.25
N HIS A 232 27.76 -6.62 -14.09
CA HIS A 232 26.92 -5.78 -14.94
C HIS A 232 26.87 -4.30 -14.48
N GLY A 233 27.72 -3.89 -13.55
CA GLY A 233 27.90 -2.48 -13.17
C GLY A 233 27.02 -1.99 -12.02
N ALA A 234 26.41 -2.88 -11.24
CA ALA A 234 25.69 -2.47 -10.02
C ALA A 234 26.63 -1.72 -9.04
N ASP A 235 26.21 -0.54 -8.59
CA ASP A 235 26.95 0.21 -7.58
C ASP A 235 26.78 -0.44 -6.20
N ILE A 236 27.90 -0.94 -5.70
CA ILE A 236 28.02 -1.61 -4.40
C ILE A 236 27.77 -0.69 -3.20
N ASP A 237 27.90 0.62 -3.40
CA ASP A 237 27.68 1.66 -2.38
C ASP A 237 26.30 2.34 -2.51
N ALA A 238 25.45 1.90 -3.46
CA ALA A 238 24.16 2.51 -3.72
C ALA A 238 23.24 2.45 -2.49
N ARG A 239 22.92 3.59 -1.91
CA ARG A 239 22.00 3.70 -0.77
C ARG A 239 20.55 3.61 -1.23
N ASP A 240 19.71 2.89 -0.48
CA ASP A 240 18.26 2.90 -0.68
C ASP A 240 17.62 4.21 -0.18
N LEU A 241 16.40 4.51 -0.63
CA LEU A 241 15.74 5.79 -0.32
C LEU A 241 15.11 5.83 1.08
N GLN A 242 14.87 4.68 1.71
CA GLN A 242 14.12 4.62 2.96
C GLN A 242 15.03 4.60 4.19
N HIS A 243 16.13 3.85 4.13
CA HIS A 243 17.03 3.61 5.26
C HIS A 243 18.44 4.12 5.00
N GLU A 244 18.70 4.68 3.81
CA GLU A 244 20.03 5.10 3.35
C GLU A 244 21.09 4.00 3.47
N SER A 245 20.67 2.73 3.37
CA SER A 245 21.53 1.58 3.61
C SER A 245 22.11 1.04 2.31
N THR A 246 23.38 0.63 2.35
CA THR A 246 24.03 -0.04 1.22
C THR A 246 23.55 -1.50 1.11
N PRO A 247 23.78 -2.15 -0.05
CA PRO A 247 23.47 -3.58 -0.20
C PRO A 247 24.10 -4.43 0.89
N ALA A 248 25.38 -4.22 1.22
CA ALA A 248 26.06 -4.97 2.27
C ALA A 248 25.41 -4.80 3.66
N GLN A 249 24.93 -3.61 4.00
CA GLN A 249 24.21 -3.36 5.25
C GLN A 249 22.86 -4.10 5.29
N HIS A 250 22.15 -4.19 4.17
CA HIS A 250 20.90 -4.97 4.07
C HIS A 250 21.10 -6.48 4.25
N MET A 251 22.28 -7.01 3.89
CA MET A 251 22.62 -8.42 4.10
C MET A 251 22.82 -8.78 5.58
N LEU A 252 23.16 -7.78 6.41
CA LEU A 252 23.45 -7.95 7.84
C LEU A 252 22.25 -7.72 8.76
N ARG A 253 21.12 -7.23 8.24
CA ARG A 253 19.88 -7.10 9.01
C ARG A 253 19.43 -8.49 9.50
N VAL A 254 18.82 -8.54 10.70
CA VAL A 254 18.30 -9.77 11.32
C VAL A 254 17.52 -10.60 10.30
N VAL A 255 17.70 -11.93 10.32
CA VAL A 255 17.07 -12.89 9.38
C VAL A 255 15.61 -12.53 9.16
N GLN A 256 15.30 -12.04 7.96
CA GLN A 256 13.92 -11.88 7.52
C GLN A 256 13.44 -13.22 6.97
N ALA A 257 13.21 -14.19 7.86
CA ALA A 257 12.86 -15.57 7.49
C ALA A 257 11.65 -15.64 6.54
N ARG A 258 10.77 -14.64 6.60
CA ARG A 258 9.64 -14.46 5.68
C ARG A 258 10.06 -14.29 4.22
N HIS A 259 11.21 -13.65 3.96
CA HIS A 259 11.64 -13.26 2.61
C HIS A 259 12.86 -14.06 2.13
N TYR A 260 13.73 -14.49 3.05
CA TYR A 260 14.96 -15.20 2.75
C TYR A 260 15.05 -16.50 3.57
N PRO A 261 15.28 -17.66 2.93
CA PRO A 261 15.35 -18.95 3.63
C PRO A 261 16.66 -19.15 4.41
N ARG A 262 17.66 -18.30 4.18
CA ARG A 262 18.98 -18.32 4.83
C ARG A 262 19.47 -16.91 5.14
N ASP A 263 20.42 -16.78 6.07
CA ASP A 263 21.14 -15.51 6.24
C ASP A 263 22.01 -15.20 5.01
N ARG A 264 22.36 -13.92 4.84
CA ARG A 264 23.09 -13.42 3.67
C ARG A 264 24.48 -12.88 4.05
N ARG A 265 25.06 -13.36 5.15
CA ARG A 265 26.36 -12.87 5.64
C ARG A 265 27.49 -13.12 4.64
N ASP A 266 27.41 -14.23 3.90
CA ASP A 266 28.31 -14.56 2.79
C ASP A 266 28.26 -13.49 1.68
N VAL A 267 27.06 -13.04 1.30
CA VAL A 267 26.86 -11.94 0.35
C VAL A 267 27.43 -10.64 0.92
N ALA A 268 27.20 -10.34 2.20
CA ALA A 268 27.76 -9.16 2.85
C ALA A 268 29.30 -9.16 2.79
N GLN A 269 29.91 -10.29 3.15
CA GLN A 269 31.36 -10.46 3.15
C GLN A 269 31.92 -10.29 1.73
N TYR A 270 31.30 -10.95 0.75
CA TYR A 270 31.64 -10.80 -0.65
C TYR A 270 31.64 -9.33 -1.08
N LEU A 271 30.58 -8.58 -0.76
CA LEU A 271 30.48 -7.17 -1.13
C LEU A 271 31.56 -6.32 -0.45
N VAL A 272 31.76 -6.48 0.85
CA VAL A 272 32.78 -5.73 1.60
C VAL A 272 34.19 -5.97 1.06
N THR A 273 34.52 -7.21 0.66
CA THR A 273 35.85 -7.53 0.09
C THR A 273 36.12 -6.88 -1.27
N ARG A 274 35.07 -6.48 -1.99
CA ARG A 274 35.16 -5.80 -3.29
C ARG A 274 35.01 -4.28 -3.19
N LEU A 275 34.76 -3.74 -2.00
CA LEU A 275 34.77 -2.28 -1.81
C LEU A 275 36.19 -1.76 -2.08
N PRO A 276 36.36 -0.74 -2.95
CA PRO A 276 37.64 -0.08 -3.07
C PRO A 276 38.02 0.50 -1.70
N TYR A 277 39.23 0.19 -1.21
CA TYR A 277 39.74 0.75 0.03
C TYR A 277 39.68 2.28 -0.03
N ARG A 278 38.76 2.90 0.71
CA ARG A 278 38.68 4.36 0.83
C ARG A 278 39.66 4.77 1.93
N HIS A 279 40.82 5.28 1.55
CA HIS A 279 41.65 6.01 2.49
C HIS A 279 40.84 7.19 3.06
N PRO A 280 40.97 7.53 4.36
CA PRO A 280 40.25 8.64 4.99
C PRO A 280 40.54 10.02 4.37
N HIS A 281 41.52 10.12 3.47
CA HIS A 281 41.90 11.34 2.79
C HIS A 281 41.92 11.07 1.28
N GLY A 282 41.04 11.78 0.55
CA GLY A 282 40.72 11.55 -0.85
C GLY A 282 41.94 11.57 -1.77
N GLY A 283 42.21 10.42 -2.38
CA GLY A 283 43.13 10.27 -3.50
C GLY A 283 42.90 8.92 -4.15
N ARG A 284 42.26 8.89 -5.32
CA ARG A 284 42.18 7.66 -6.13
C ARG A 284 43.57 7.37 -6.69
N ILE A 285 44.22 6.30 -6.23
CA ILE A 285 45.41 5.76 -6.89
C ILE A 285 44.98 4.49 -7.63
N GLY A 286 44.99 4.54 -8.96
CA GLY A 286 44.81 3.36 -9.80
C GLY A 286 45.95 2.37 -9.54
N ARG A 287 45.61 1.09 -9.40
CA ARG A 287 46.62 0.02 -9.32
C ARG A 287 47.46 0.01 -10.61
N PRO A 288 48.80 -0.07 -10.54
CA PRO A 288 49.60 -0.26 -11.73
C PRO A 288 49.44 -1.71 -12.21
N GLY A 289 49.19 -1.89 -13.51
CA GLY A 289 49.18 -3.20 -14.17
C GLY A 289 50.58 -3.83 -14.22
N PRO A 290 50.68 -5.16 -14.41
CA PRO A 290 51.96 -5.85 -14.41
C PRO A 290 52.63 -5.66 -15.76
N GLY A 291 53.67 -4.83 -15.83
CA GLY A 291 54.51 -4.77 -17.02
C GLY A 291 55.27 -3.47 -17.18
N ALA A 292 56.47 -3.39 -16.61
CA ALA A 292 57.56 -2.62 -17.20
C ALA A 292 58.90 -3.15 -16.69
N GLN A 293 59.71 -3.61 -17.63
CA GLN A 293 61.03 -4.19 -17.45
C GLN A 293 62.03 -3.19 -16.87
N ALA A 294 62.96 -3.68 -16.05
CA ALA A 294 64.12 -2.94 -15.58
C ALA A 294 65.10 -2.64 -16.73
N PRO A 295 65.72 -1.44 -16.79
CA PRO A 295 66.92 -1.25 -17.58
C PRO A 295 68.17 -1.56 -16.74
N ARG A 296 69.06 -2.38 -17.32
CA ARG A 296 70.44 -2.59 -16.91
C ARG A 296 71.34 -1.43 -17.39
N GLY A 297 72.43 -1.21 -16.66
CA GLY A 297 73.60 -0.39 -17.04
C GLY A 297 73.76 0.79 -16.08
N GLY A 298 74.77 0.86 -15.19
CA GLY A 298 76.23 0.87 -15.46
C GLY A 298 76.68 2.34 -15.55
N PRO A 299 77.90 2.75 -15.12
CA PRO A 299 79.12 1.96 -14.92
C PRO A 299 79.42 1.52 -13.49
#